data_AF-A0A8S3CK51-F1
#
_entry.id   AF-A0A8S3CK51-F1
#
_cell.length_a   1.000
_cell.length_b   1.000
_cell.length_c   1.000
_cell.angle_alpha   90.00
_cell.angle_beta   90.00
_cell.angle_gamma   90.00
#
_symmetry.space_group_name_H-M   'P 1'
#
loop_
_entity.id
_entity.type
_entity.pdbx_description
1 polymer ?
#
loop_
_entity_poly.entity_id
_entity_poly.type
_entity_poly.pdbx_seq_one_letter_code
_entity_poly.pdbx_strand_id
1 'polypeptide(L)'
;MTATDERSVNIQEYVNAKRKQMDDFSPTVLFGRLLFLELGQMDKAEKYFRMLLKTLPPEHEDFASVCNNLGNVFYGKYQLDLALNCFARAYILRRQSLHSQHPQIAASLFNIGCVLHLKGHHQKALYCLEKSLNILDNNYYNDHQLKAMIINGIGLLYRDKKEYKNAFEYFNRALDMYKRLLPEQHPDIASCLGNIGLVYEDLLDYDQALVYYRRAFEMDKNILPCAHENLINDFNRIIDIFKKTGEDDNALEYCQKMLIEQLNNEQQSNIFVGHIVKNMGDVAQNVTESISYYRKALVIFEQLLNPTDLVTIYCLIDISHLYWKCHMFDDALNYQLKALDKQQKVLHAEHSEIVLSLENIGRIYYNMQKWQDAFYYFKKALNTLELNIKTDRNNLEEIQSLITLTERQMEKHIQERYETTTNVVVNNNKSNTEIGAREDIPTITAETNLPMTMPSYLSK
;
A
#
# COMPACT_ATOMS: atom_id res chain seq x y z
N MET A 1 31.66 -2.76 -32.99
CA MET A 1 30.51 -3.45 -32.37
C MET A 1 29.37 -2.47 -32.36
N THR A 2 28.29 -2.78 -33.06
CA THR A 2 27.09 -1.91 -33.10
C THR A 2 26.30 -2.08 -31.81
N ALA A 3 25.47 -1.12 -31.42
CA ALA A 3 24.66 -1.18 -30.19
C ALA A 3 23.74 -2.42 -30.11
N THR A 4 23.48 -3.09 -31.24
CA THR A 4 22.79 -4.38 -31.34
C THR A 4 23.62 -5.57 -30.83
N ASP A 5 24.94 -5.50 -30.95
CA ASP A 5 25.86 -6.54 -30.46
C ASP A 5 25.98 -6.48 -28.94
N GLU A 6 26.04 -5.30 -28.33
CA GLU A 6 26.07 -5.17 -26.86
C GLU A 6 24.76 -5.61 -26.20
N ARG A 7 23.61 -5.29 -26.80
CA ARG A 7 22.29 -5.68 -26.26
C ARG A 7 22.07 -7.20 -26.36
N SER A 8 22.54 -7.83 -27.43
CA SER A 8 22.45 -9.29 -27.61
C SER A 8 23.43 -10.04 -26.71
N VAL A 9 24.64 -9.50 -26.48
CA VAL A 9 25.60 -10.04 -25.50
C VAL A 9 25.06 -9.94 -24.08
N ASN A 10 24.47 -8.80 -23.68
CA ASN A 10 23.85 -8.63 -22.35
C ASN A 10 22.66 -9.58 -22.13
N ILE A 11 21.83 -9.80 -23.16
CA ILE A 11 20.73 -10.77 -23.09
C ILE A 11 21.28 -12.20 -22.97
N GLN A 12 22.33 -12.54 -23.72
CA GLN A 12 22.92 -13.88 -23.67
C GLN A 12 23.62 -14.15 -22.33
N GLU A 13 24.31 -13.16 -21.75
CA GLU A 13 24.88 -13.25 -20.40
C GLU A 13 23.80 -13.36 -19.34
N TYR A 14 22.71 -12.60 -19.44
CA TYR A 14 21.55 -12.73 -18.56
C TYR A 14 20.90 -14.12 -18.66
N VAL A 15 20.72 -14.64 -19.88
CA VAL A 15 20.19 -15.99 -20.13
C VAL A 15 21.13 -17.06 -19.58
N ASN A 16 22.44 -16.90 -19.73
CA ASN A 16 23.43 -17.84 -19.18
C ASN A 16 23.51 -17.78 -17.64
N ALA A 17 23.40 -16.59 -17.04
CA ALA A 17 23.32 -16.40 -15.60
C ALA A 17 22.02 -17.02 -15.04
N LYS A 18 20.89 -16.85 -15.73
CA LYS A 18 19.63 -17.51 -15.39
C LYS A 18 19.69 -19.01 -15.57
N ARG A 19 20.34 -19.52 -16.62
CA ARG A 19 20.59 -20.97 -16.83
C ARG A 19 21.43 -21.55 -15.68
N LYS A 20 22.46 -20.84 -15.22
CA LYS A 20 23.26 -21.23 -14.05
C LYS A 20 22.45 -21.24 -12.75
N GLN A 21 21.49 -20.32 -12.59
CA GLN A 21 20.51 -20.36 -11.49
C GLN A 21 19.44 -21.46 -11.65
N MET A 22 19.22 -21.99 -12.86
CA MET A 22 18.30 -23.12 -13.12
C MET A 22 18.92 -24.46 -12.75
N ASP A 23 20.26 -24.59 -12.78
CA ASP A 23 20.98 -25.82 -12.42
C ASP A 23 20.89 -26.18 -10.91
N ASP A 24 20.51 -25.22 -10.05
CA ASP A 24 20.42 -25.40 -8.59
C ASP A 24 19.05 -25.88 -8.08
N PHE A 25 18.02 -25.98 -8.95
CA PHE A 25 16.65 -26.30 -8.53
C PHE A 25 16.06 -27.45 -9.34
N SER A 26 15.32 -28.32 -8.66
CA SER A 26 14.55 -29.35 -9.36
C SER A 26 13.51 -28.70 -10.30
N PRO A 27 13.13 -29.37 -11.41
CA PRO A 27 12.08 -28.88 -12.32
C PRO A 27 10.77 -28.54 -11.59
N THR A 28 10.47 -29.28 -10.52
CA THR A 28 9.32 -29.08 -9.63
C THR A 28 9.36 -27.70 -8.96
N VAL A 29 10.48 -27.34 -8.33
CA VAL A 29 10.63 -26.03 -7.69
C VAL A 29 10.64 -24.92 -8.75
N LEU A 30 11.27 -25.17 -9.90
CA LEU A 30 11.39 -24.21 -10.99
C LEU A 30 10.03 -23.80 -11.55
N PHE A 31 9.10 -24.74 -11.73
CA PHE A 31 7.75 -24.44 -12.23
C PHE A 31 7.00 -23.49 -11.29
N GLY A 32 7.05 -23.73 -9.98
CA GLY A 32 6.44 -22.84 -9.01
C GLY A 32 7.08 -21.44 -9.00
N ARG A 33 8.41 -21.36 -9.17
CA ARG A 33 9.12 -20.08 -9.31
C ARG A 33 8.72 -19.33 -10.56
N LEU A 34 8.55 -20.02 -11.69
CA LEU A 34 8.09 -19.42 -12.95
C LEU A 34 6.68 -18.84 -12.81
N LEU A 35 5.77 -19.57 -12.17
CA LEU A 35 4.43 -19.06 -11.88
C LEU A 35 4.47 -17.77 -11.06
N PHE A 36 5.38 -17.68 -10.08
CA PHE A 36 5.49 -16.53 -9.19
C PHE A 36 6.26 -15.35 -9.79
N LEU A 37 7.52 -15.57 -10.17
CA LEU A 37 8.46 -14.51 -10.56
C LEU A 37 8.23 -14.01 -11.99
N GLU A 38 7.98 -14.93 -12.92
CA GLU A 38 7.93 -14.59 -14.36
C GLU A 38 6.50 -14.29 -14.82
N LEU A 39 5.52 -15.03 -14.31
CA LEU A 39 4.12 -14.88 -14.71
C LEU A 39 3.29 -14.02 -13.74
N GLY A 40 3.81 -13.67 -12.57
CA GLY A 40 3.08 -12.91 -11.55
C GLY A 40 1.83 -13.61 -10.99
N GLN A 41 1.65 -14.91 -11.25
CA GLN A 41 0.46 -15.68 -10.87
C GLN A 41 0.57 -16.19 -9.43
N MET A 42 0.59 -15.27 -8.46
CA MET A 42 0.83 -15.56 -7.04
C MET A 42 -0.14 -16.61 -6.47
N ASP A 43 -1.43 -16.57 -6.85
CA ASP A 43 -2.42 -17.55 -6.38
C ASP A 43 -2.19 -18.97 -6.91
N LYS A 44 -1.75 -19.10 -8.17
CA LYS A 44 -1.43 -20.40 -8.75
C LYS A 44 -0.14 -20.93 -8.14
N ALA A 45 0.86 -20.08 -7.97
CA ALA A 45 2.11 -20.44 -7.30
C ALA A 45 1.85 -20.91 -5.86
N GLU A 46 1.00 -20.21 -5.09
CA GLU A 46 0.61 -20.63 -3.74
C GLU A 46 -0.03 -22.02 -3.75
N LYS A 47 -1.07 -22.23 -4.57
CA LYS A 47 -1.78 -23.52 -4.66
C LYS A 47 -0.82 -24.65 -5.03
N TYR A 48 0.07 -24.39 -5.99
CA TYR A 48 1.07 -25.36 -6.43
C TYR A 48 2.06 -25.73 -5.32
N PHE A 49 2.66 -24.76 -4.64
CA PHE A 49 3.59 -25.04 -3.54
C PHE A 49 2.88 -25.71 -2.35
N ARG A 50 1.64 -25.36 -2.03
CA ARG A 50 0.85 -26.06 -1.00
C ARG A 50 0.57 -27.51 -1.36
N MET A 51 0.30 -27.80 -2.63
CA MET A 51 0.16 -29.17 -3.11
C MET A 51 1.47 -29.94 -2.91
N LEU A 52 2.60 -29.37 -3.32
CA LEU A 52 3.91 -29.99 -3.13
C LEU A 52 4.24 -30.29 -1.66
N LEU A 53 3.94 -29.36 -0.75
CA LEU A 53 4.17 -29.59 0.70
C LEU A 53 3.25 -30.67 1.30
N LYS A 54 2.15 -31.03 0.63
CA LYS A 54 1.28 -32.15 1.04
C LYS A 54 1.77 -33.49 0.49
N THR A 55 2.42 -33.48 -0.68
CA THR A 55 2.87 -34.71 -1.36
C THR A 55 4.30 -35.10 -1.00
N LEU A 56 5.16 -34.12 -0.74
CA LEU A 56 6.57 -34.36 -0.40
C LEU A 56 6.72 -34.65 1.10
N PRO A 57 7.48 -35.68 1.51
CA PRO A 57 7.83 -35.88 2.91
C PRO A 57 8.79 -34.77 3.39
N PRO A 58 8.80 -34.40 4.69
CA PRO A 58 9.66 -33.35 5.23
C PRO A 58 11.16 -33.55 4.97
N GLU A 59 11.61 -34.80 4.81
CA GLU A 59 12.99 -35.19 4.56
C GLU A 59 13.41 -35.02 3.09
N HIS A 60 12.47 -34.72 2.18
CA HIS A 60 12.75 -34.53 0.77
C HIS A 60 13.65 -33.31 0.54
N GLU A 61 14.64 -33.43 -0.35
CA GLU A 61 15.64 -32.39 -0.64
C GLU A 61 15.02 -31.03 -0.99
N ASP A 62 13.97 -31.05 -1.82
CA ASP A 62 13.25 -29.85 -2.23
C ASP A 62 12.35 -29.24 -1.16
N PHE A 63 12.04 -29.96 -0.07
CA PHE A 63 11.00 -29.53 0.88
C PHE A 63 11.31 -28.14 1.47
N ALA A 64 12.57 -27.92 1.85
CA ALA A 64 13.04 -26.63 2.36
C ALA A 64 12.95 -25.52 1.29
N SER A 65 13.25 -25.84 0.03
CA SER A 65 13.15 -24.91 -1.10
C SER A 65 11.71 -24.57 -1.43
N VAL A 66 10.78 -25.53 -1.37
CA VAL A 66 9.33 -25.30 -1.53
C VAL A 66 8.81 -24.42 -0.40
N CYS A 67 9.17 -24.68 0.86
CA CYS A 67 8.83 -23.82 1.99
C CYS A 67 9.36 -22.40 1.79
N ASN A 68 10.61 -22.23 1.36
CA ASN A 68 11.19 -20.91 1.11
C ASN A 68 10.43 -20.16 0.01
N ASN A 69 10.13 -20.81 -1.12
CA ASN A 69 9.41 -20.15 -2.21
C ASN A 69 7.95 -19.85 -1.86
N LEU A 70 7.28 -20.71 -1.10
CA LEU A 70 5.96 -20.40 -0.56
C LEU A 70 6.01 -19.20 0.40
N GLY A 71 7.08 -19.08 1.20
CA GLY A 71 7.35 -17.91 2.02
C GLY A 71 7.48 -16.63 1.19
N ASN A 72 8.17 -16.68 0.04
CA ASN A 72 8.26 -15.55 -0.88
C ASN A 72 6.90 -15.16 -1.47
N VAL A 73 6.04 -16.14 -1.79
CA VAL A 73 4.66 -15.86 -2.25
C VAL A 73 3.86 -15.15 -1.17
N PHE A 74 3.92 -15.61 0.08
CA PHE A 74 3.25 -14.93 1.19
C PHE A 74 3.84 -13.55 1.49
N TYR A 75 5.16 -13.39 1.34
CA TYR A 75 5.82 -12.09 1.47
C TYR A 75 5.29 -11.10 0.43
N GLY A 76 5.19 -11.50 -0.85
CA GLY A 76 4.62 -10.69 -1.93
C GLY A 76 3.14 -10.35 -1.73
N LYS A 77 2.38 -11.22 -1.06
CA LYS A 77 0.99 -10.95 -0.65
C LYS A 77 0.86 -10.15 0.66
N TYR A 78 1.98 -9.70 1.23
CA TYR A 78 2.04 -9.03 2.52
C TYR A 78 1.47 -9.84 3.71
N GLN A 79 1.39 -11.17 3.57
CA GLN A 79 0.96 -12.11 4.61
C GLN A 79 2.16 -12.49 5.50
N LEU A 80 2.67 -11.50 6.24
CA LEU A 80 3.98 -11.56 6.92
C LEU A 80 4.09 -12.70 7.94
N ASP A 81 3.01 -13.04 8.65
CA ASP A 81 3.01 -14.15 9.62
C ASP A 81 3.17 -15.52 8.94
N LEU A 82 2.48 -15.73 7.80
CA LEU A 82 2.62 -16.96 7.01
C LEU A 82 3.99 -17.04 6.34
N ALA A 83 4.50 -15.92 5.84
CA ALA A 83 5.84 -15.82 5.27
C ALA A 83 6.92 -16.21 6.29
N LEU A 84 6.85 -15.64 7.51
CA LEU A 84 7.80 -15.93 8.59
C LEU A 84 7.80 -17.41 8.96
N ASN A 85 6.62 -18.03 9.09
CA ASN A 85 6.49 -19.46 9.40
C ASN A 85 7.14 -20.33 8.32
N CYS A 86 6.93 -20.00 7.04
CA CYS A 86 7.52 -20.71 5.91
C CYS A 86 9.05 -20.59 5.88
N PHE A 87 9.58 -19.38 6.05
CA PHE A 87 11.03 -19.16 6.09
C PHE A 87 11.69 -19.79 7.31
N ALA A 88 11.05 -19.73 8.49
CA ALA A 88 11.54 -20.38 9.70
C ALA A 88 11.59 -21.91 9.53
N ARG A 89 10.56 -22.50 8.91
CA ARG A 89 10.55 -23.93 8.59
C ARG A 89 11.67 -24.31 7.62
N ALA A 90 11.86 -23.54 6.55
CA ALA A 90 12.97 -23.75 5.62
C ALA A 90 14.35 -23.63 6.30
N TYR A 91 14.51 -22.64 7.19
CA TYR A 91 15.73 -22.45 7.98
C TYR A 91 16.06 -23.65 8.87
N ILE A 92 15.07 -24.17 9.61
CA ILE A 92 15.25 -25.33 10.51
C ILE A 92 15.70 -26.55 9.72
N LEU A 93 15.03 -26.85 8.61
CA LEU A 93 15.37 -28.00 7.75
C LEU A 93 16.78 -27.87 7.18
N ARG A 94 17.12 -26.71 6.61
CA ARG A 94 18.47 -26.45 6.06
C ARG A 94 19.56 -26.56 7.11
N ARG A 95 19.29 -26.15 8.35
CA ARG A 95 20.25 -26.31 9.45
C ARG A 95 20.47 -27.75 9.90
N GLN A 96 19.50 -28.63 9.67
CA GLN A 96 19.61 -30.04 10.01
C GLN A 96 20.32 -30.83 8.91
N SER A 97 20.14 -30.44 7.64
CA SER A 97 20.66 -31.18 6.48
C SER A 97 21.96 -30.64 5.89
N LEU A 98 22.29 -29.36 6.10
CA LEU A 98 23.44 -28.69 5.47
C LEU A 98 24.51 -28.30 6.49
N HIS A 99 25.74 -28.10 6.02
CA HIS A 99 26.81 -27.53 6.83
C HIS A 99 26.44 -26.13 7.33
N SER A 100 26.90 -25.74 8.52
CA SER A 100 26.50 -24.47 9.18
C SER A 100 26.79 -23.21 8.37
N GLN A 101 27.76 -23.29 7.46
CA GLN A 101 28.14 -22.20 6.56
C GLN A 101 27.44 -22.26 5.20
N HIS A 102 26.40 -23.07 4.99
CA HIS A 102 25.82 -23.22 3.66
C HIS A 102 25.06 -21.94 3.20
N PRO A 103 25.25 -21.43 1.96
CA PRO A 103 24.60 -20.21 1.47
C PRO A 103 23.07 -20.21 1.57
N GLN A 104 22.43 -21.37 1.44
CA GLN A 104 20.97 -21.48 1.62
C GLN A 104 20.50 -21.19 3.06
N ILE A 105 21.34 -21.41 4.08
CA ILE A 105 21.06 -21.00 5.46
C ILE A 105 21.08 -19.47 5.56
N ALA A 106 22.07 -18.83 4.91
CA ALA A 106 22.14 -17.38 4.80
C ALA A 106 20.90 -16.81 4.09
N ALA A 107 20.47 -17.41 2.97
CA ALA A 107 19.26 -17.01 2.25
C ALA A 107 17.99 -17.09 3.11
N SER A 108 17.84 -18.16 3.92
CA SER A 108 16.73 -18.25 4.86
C SER A 108 16.78 -17.14 5.92
N LEU A 109 17.95 -16.86 6.49
CA LEU A 109 18.12 -15.79 7.48
C LEU A 109 17.86 -14.41 6.89
N PHE A 110 18.28 -14.17 5.65
CA PHE A 110 17.98 -12.94 4.92
C PHE A 110 16.47 -12.73 4.80
N ASN A 111 15.73 -13.73 4.31
CA ASN A 111 14.28 -13.65 4.16
C ASN A 111 13.55 -13.45 5.51
N ILE A 112 14.00 -14.13 6.57
CA ILE A 112 13.49 -13.91 7.94
C ILE A 112 13.77 -12.46 8.38
N GLY A 113 14.97 -11.95 8.11
CA GLY A 113 15.36 -10.57 8.39
C GLY A 113 14.44 -9.55 7.71
N CYS A 114 14.16 -9.72 6.41
CA CYS A 114 13.24 -8.86 5.66
C CYS A 114 11.83 -8.87 6.25
N VAL A 115 11.28 -10.04 6.61
CA VAL A 115 9.96 -10.11 7.25
C VAL A 115 9.95 -9.42 8.62
N LEU A 116 10.99 -9.63 9.42
CA LEU A 116 11.10 -8.99 10.74
C LEU A 116 11.23 -7.48 10.63
N HIS A 117 11.90 -6.98 9.59
CA HIS A 117 12.01 -5.57 9.28
C HIS A 117 10.63 -4.96 8.98
N LEU A 118 9.85 -5.56 8.07
CA LEU A 118 8.49 -5.11 7.76
C LEU A 118 7.53 -5.16 8.97
N LYS A 119 7.78 -6.05 9.93
CA LYS A 119 7.04 -6.13 11.20
C LYS A 119 7.51 -5.13 12.27
N GLY A 120 8.48 -4.27 11.97
CA GLY A 120 9.04 -3.29 12.91
C GLY A 120 10.01 -3.88 13.94
N HIS A 121 10.41 -5.15 13.81
CA HIS A 121 11.37 -5.80 14.71
C HIS A 121 12.83 -5.55 14.28
N HIS A 122 13.23 -4.27 14.16
CA HIS A 122 14.50 -3.83 13.57
C HIS A 122 15.75 -4.49 14.17
N GLN A 123 15.82 -4.68 15.50
CA GLN A 123 16.97 -5.33 16.15
C GLN A 123 17.10 -6.82 15.78
N LYS A 124 15.98 -7.55 15.72
CA LYS A 124 15.98 -8.97 15.33
C LYS A 124 16.27 -9.11 13.85
N ALA A 125 15.77 -8.19 13.01
CA ALA A 125 16.09 -8.13 11.60
C ALA A 125 17.59 -7.95 11.39
N LEU A 126 18.21 -6.98 12.08
CA LEU A 126 19.65 -6.71 11.98
C LEU A 126 20.47 -7.95 12.37
N TYR A 127 20.15 -8.59 13.49
CA TYR A 127 20.81 -9.83 13.91
C TYR A 127 20.72 -10.94 12.86
N CYS A 128 19.56 -11.12 12.23
CA CYS A 128 19.39 -12.11 11.16
C CYS A 128 20.23 -11.76 9.93
N LEU A 129 20.27 -10.49 9.51
CA LEU A 129 21.05 -10.03 8.37
C LEU A 129 22.56 -10.11 8.62
N GLU A 130 23.06 -9.70 9.78
CA GLU A 130 24.47 -9.81 10.16
C GLU A 130 24.93 -11.26 10.22
N LYS A 131 24.09 -12.15 10.77
CA LYS A 131 24.38 -13.59 10.79
C LYS A 131 24.39 -14.18 9.38
N SER A 132 23.49 -13.73 8.51
CA SER A 132 23.47 -14.12 7.10
C SER A 132 24.74 -13.67 6.37
N LEU A 133 25.16 -12.42 6.58
CA LEU A 133 26.39 -11.86 6.03
C LEU A 133 27.62 -12.63 6.50
N ASN A 134 27.73 -12.93 7.80
CA ASN A 134 28.83 -13.68 8.37
C ASN A 134 28.97 -15.08 7.76
N ILE A 135 27.85 -15.75 7.44
CA ILE A 135 27.88 -17.04 6.75
C ILE A 135 28.50 -16.89 5.35
N LEU A 136 28.13 -15.85 4.61
CA LEU A 136 28.66 -15.61 3.27
C LEU A 136 30.11 -15.11 3.26
N ASP A 137 30.55 -14.36 4.27
CA ASP A 137 31.94 -13.93 4.43
C ASP A 137 32.90 -15.10 4.68
N ASN A 138 32.41 -16.18 5.31
CA ASN A 138 33.20 -17.38 5.61
C ASN A 138 33.14 -18.46 4.51
N ASN A 139 32.56 -18.15 3.35
CA ASN A 139 32.47 -19.07 2.21
C ASN A 139 33.43 -18.69 1.08
N TYR A 140 33.83 -19.68 0.27
CA TYR A 140 34.67 -19.46 -0.92
C TYR A 140 34.00 -18.64 -2.03
N TYR A 141 32.69 -18.39 -1.94
CA TYR A 141 31.90 -17.58 -2.88
C TYR A 141 31.88 -16.11 -2.43
N ASN A 142 33.02 -15.43 -2.48
CA ASN A 142 33.20 -14.07 -1.96
C ASN A 142 32.33 -13.01 -2.65
N ASP A 143 32.04 -13.19 -3.94
CA ASP A 143 31.24 -12.28 -4.75
C ASP A 143 29.97 -13.02 -5.21
N HIS A 144 28.90 -12.90 -4.41
CA HIS A 144 27.57 -13.48 -4.68
C HIS A 144 26.49 -12.40 -4.52
N GLN A 145 25.52 -12.34 -5.44
CA GLN A 145 24.45 -11.33 -5.46
C GLN A 145 23.70 -11.21 -4.12
N LEU A 146 23.38 -12.34 -3.48
CA LEU A 146 22.79 -12.39 -2.14
C LEU A 146 23.56 -11.58 -1.08
N LYS A 147 24.89 -11.54 -1.16
CA LYS A 147 25.72 -10.77 -0.21
C LYS A 147 25.49 -9.28 -0.38
N ALA A 148 25.43 -8.79 -1.62
CA ALA A 148 25.09 -7.39 -1.90
C ALA A 148 23.66 -7.05 -1.43
N MET A 149 22.70 -7.97 -1.62
CA MET A 149 21.33 -7.81 -1.10
C MET A 149 21.28 -7.71 0.42
N ILE A 150 22.03 -8.54 1.15
CA ILE A 150 22.10 -8.50 2.61
C ILE A 150 22.72 -7.17 3.08
N ILE A 151 23.83 -6.75 2.48
CA ILE A 151 24.51 -5.47 2.82
C ILE A 151 23.56 -4.29 2.57
N ASN A 152 22.85 -4.28 1.44
CA ASN A 152 21.82 -3.27 1.15
C ASN A 152 20.70 -3.28 2.20
N GLY A 153 20.22 -4.46 2.61
CA GLY A 153 19.22 -4.61 3.68
C GLY A 153 19.71 -4.10 5.04
N ILE A 154 20.99 -4.30 5.38
CA ILE A 154 21.59 -3.73 6.60
C ILE A 154 21.63 -2.20 6.52
N GLY A 155 21.94 -1.63 5.35
CA GLY A 155 21.88 -0.19 5.12
C GLY A 155 20.50 0.41 5.41
N LEU A 156 19.42 -0.26 4.96
CA LEU A 156 18.04 0.15 5.26
C LEU A 156 17.76 0.16 6.77
N LEU A 157 18.23 -0.84 7.52
CA LEU A 157 18.03 -0.88 8.97
C LEU A 157 18.80 0.23 9.70
N TYR A 158 19.99 0.61 9.21
CA TYR A 158 20.71 1.77 9.76
C TYR A 158 20.02 3.08 9.43
N ARG A 159 19.44 3.22 8.23
CA ARG A 159 18.61 4.39 7.88
C ARG A 159 17.40 4.50 8.81
N ASP A 160 16.68 3.41 9.06
CA ASP A 160 15.52 3.41 9.96
C ASP A 160 15.89 3.77 11.41
N LYS A 161 17.12 3.46 11.83
CA LYS A 161 17.70 3.91 13.11
C LYS A 161 18.19 5.36 13.10
N LYS A 162 18.10 6.06 11.96
CA LYS A 162 18.66 7.40 11.69
C LYS A 162 20.18 7.48 11.80
N GLU A 163 20.87 6.36 11.62
CA GLU A 163 22.33 6.26 11.58
C GLU A 163 22.82 6.40 10.13
N TYR A 164 22.61 7.58 9.54
CA TYR A 164 22.77 7.81 8.10
C TYR A 164 24.20 7.58 7.59
N LYS A 165 25.23 7.82 8.40
CA LYS A 165 26.63 7.53 8.03
C LYS A 165 26.86 6.03 7.79
N ASN A 166 26.34 5.19 8.70
CA ASN A 166 26.41 3.74 8.55
C ASN A 166 25.57 3.31 7.34
N ALA A 167 24.37 3.87 7.17
CA ALA A 167 23.54 3.58 6.00
C ALA A 167 24.28 3.85 4.68
N PHE A 168 24.92 5.00 4.52
CA PHE A 168 25.74 5.32 3.35
C PHE A 168 26.90 4.34 3.14
N GLU A 169 27.61 3.95 4.20
CA GLU A 169 28.71 2.98 4.08
C GLU A 169 28.20 1.64 3.52
N TYR A 170 27.11 1.10 4.09
CA TYR A 170 26.53 -0.16 3.65
C TYR A 170 25.95 -0.04 2.23
N PHE A 171 25.23 1.03 1.89
CA PHE A 171 24.71 1.20 0.54
C PHE A 171 25.81 1.34 -0.51
N ASN A 172 26.86 2.12 -0.26
CA ASN A 172 27.97 2.24 -1.20
C ASN A 172 28.71 0.91 -1.38
N ARG A 173 28.93 0.16 -0.29
CA ARG A 173 29.50 -1.20 -0.36
C ARG A 173 28.63 -2.15 -1.20
N ALA A 174 27.30 -2.11 -1.02
CA ALA A 174 26.38 -2.91 -1.82
C ALA A 174 26.39 -2.49 -3.29
N LEU A 175 26.38 -1.18 -3.57
CA LEU A 175 26.44 -0.62 -4.91
C LEU A 175 27.71 -1.03 -5.66
N ASP A 176 28.87 -0.96 -5.01
CA ASP A 176 30.14 -1.39 -5.59
C ASP A 176 30.16 -2.89 -5.87
N MET A 177 29.53 -3.71 -5.04
CA MET A 177 29.35 -5.13 -5.33
C MET A 177 28.40 -5.36 -6.51
N TYR A 178 27.25 -4.70 -6.55
CA TYR A 178 26.29 -4.85 -7.65
C TYR A 178 26.91 -4.45 -8.99
N LYS A 179 27.64 -3.34 -9.06
CA LYS A 179 28.35 -2.91 -10.28
C LYS A 179 29.43 -3.89 -10.75
N ARG A 180 30.05 -4.64 -9.84
CA ARG A 180 31.01 -5.70 -10.20
C ARG A 180 30.34 -7.00 -10.65
N LEU A 181 29.15 -7.28 -10.13
CA LEU A 181 28.46 -8.57 -10.29
C LEU A 181 27.41 -8.59 -11.41
N LEU A 182 26.85 -7.43 -11.75
CA LEU A 182 25.66 -7.31 -12.59
C LEU A 182 25.95 -6.38 -13.76
N PRO A 183 25.21 -6.53 -14.88
CA PRO A 183 25.24 -5.56 -15.97
C PRO A 183 24.94 -4.15 -15.45
N GLU A 184 25.50 -3.12 -16.09
CA GLU A 184 25.34 -1.73 -15.67
C GLU A 184 23.87 -1.31 -15.56
N GLN A 185 23.03 -1.82 -16.45
CA GLN A 185 21.58 -1.66 -16.43
C GLN A 185 20.92 -2.86 -15.74
N HIS A 186 20.95 -2.88 -14.40
CA HIS A 186 20.26 -3.90 -13.60
C HIS A 186 19.36 -3.28 -12.51
N PRO A 187 18.13 -3.79 -12.29
CA PRO A 187 17.19 -3.24 -11.29
C PRO A 187 17.74 -3.17 -9.86
N ASP A 188 18.55 -4.14 -9.43
CA ASP A 188 19.19 -4.10 -8.11
C ASP A 188 20.14 -2.89 -7.93
N ILE A 189 20.80 -2.44 -9.00
CA ILE A 189 21.64 -1.23 -8.95
C ILE A 189 20.74 0.00 -8.81
N ALA A 190 19.65 0.09 -9.58
CA ALA A 190 18.67 1.17 -9.49
C ALA A 190 18.05 1.25 -8.09
N SER A 191 17.61 0.11 -7.54
CA SER A 191 17.08 0.04 -6.17
C SER A 191 18.10 0.50 -5.12
N CYS A 192 19.38 0.14 -5.27
CA CYS A 192 20.42 0.60 -4.37
C CYS A 192 20.66 2.11 -4.47
N LEU A 193 20.63 2.68 -5.68
CA LEU A 193 20.68 4.13 -5.89
C LEU A 193 19.46 4.84 -5.27
N GLY A 194 18.26 4.31 -5.44
CA GLY A 194 17.04 4.82 -4.80
C GLY A 194 17.15 4.80 -3.28
N ASN A 195 17.73 3.76 -2.68
CA ASN A 195 17.98 3.71 -1.24
C ASN A 195 18.97 4.79 -0.76
N ILE A 196 19.99 5.11 -1.55
CA ILE A 196 20.89 6.23 -1.27
C ILE A 196 20.12 7.55 -1.37
N GLY A 197 19.24 7.70 -2.36
CA GLY A 197 18.31 8.82 -2.50
C GLY A 197 17.44 9.03 -1.25
N LEU A 198 16.91 7.93 -0.68
CA LEU A 198 16.13 7.97 0.57
C LEU A 198 16.94 8.51 1.75
N VAL A 199 18.24 8.19 1.84
CA VAL A 199 19.10 8.74 2.90
C VAL A 199 19.29 10.25 2.74
N TYR A 200 19.49 10.74 1.51
CA TYR A 200 19.58 12.19 1.26
C TYR A 200 18.25 12.89 1.52
N GLU A 201 17.12 12.27 1.16
CA GLU A 201 15.78 12.78 1.45
C GLU A 201 15.54 12.91 2.96
N ASP A 202 15.92 11.89 3.75
CA ASP A 202 15.85 11.92 5.23
C ASP A 202 16.73 13.02 5.85
N LEU A 203 17.82 13.38 5.17
CA LEU A 203 18.71 14.49 5.54
C LEU A 203 18.24 15.85 5.02
N LEU A 204 17.12 15.91 4.31
CA LEU A 204 16.57 17.10 3.64
C LEU A 204 17.49 17.67 2.54
N ASP A 205 18.43 16.87 2.04
CA ASP A 205 19.26 17.20 0.87
C ASP A 205 18.54 16.75 -0.40
N TYR A 206 17.51 17.53 -0.77
CA TYR A 206 16.62 17.22 -1.88
C TYR A 206 17.33 17.24 -3.24
N ASP A 207 18.36 18.08 -3.40
CA ASP A 207 19.15 18.16 -4.63
C ASP A 207 19.89 16.84 -4.89
N GLN A 208 20.58 16.30 -3.88
CA GLN A 208 21.22 14.99 -4.02
C GLN A 208 20.20 13.86 -4.16
N ALA A 209 19.11 13.89 -3.40
CA ALA A 209 18.06 12.89 -3.54
C ALA A 209 17.51 12.81 -4.98
N LEU A 210 17.25 13.96 -5.62
CA LEU A 210 16.84 14.03 -7.03
C LEU A 210 17.88 13.44 -7.98
N VAL A 211 19.17 13.67 -7.76
CA VAL A 211 20.23 13.08 -8.59
C VAL A 211 20.16 11.55 -8.56
N TYR A 212 20.01 10.97 -7.36
CA TYR A 212 19.96 9.51 -7.21
C TYR A 212 18.65 8.91 -7.74
N TYR A 213 17.50 9.52 -7.45
CA TYR A 213 16.21 9.04 -7.96
C TYR A 213 16.11 9.15 -9.48
N ARG A 214 16.61 10.23 -10.11
CA ARG A 214 16.64 10.34 -11.57
C ARG A 214 17.50 9.25 -12.21
N ARG A 215 18.64 8.91 -11.59
CA ARG A 215 19.49 7.82 -12.09
C ARG A 215 18.81 6.47 -11.96
N ALA A 216 18.17 6.18 -10.82
CA ALA A 216 17.41 4.95 -10.61
C ALA A 216 16.24 4.85 -11.61
N PHE A 217 15.46 5.93 -11.75
CA PHE A 217 14.36 6.03 -12.71
C PHE A 217 14.79 5.78 -14.15
N GLU A 218 15.86 6.42 -14.63
CA GLU A 218 16.33 6.22 -16.01
C GLU A 218 16.84 4.78 -16.26
N MET A 219 17.42 4.13 -15.25
CA MET A 219 17.79 2.71 -15.36
C MET A 219 16.55 1.83 -15.45
N ASP A 220 15.62 1.99 -14.51
CA ASP A 220 14.40 1.19 -14.44
C ASP A 220 13.51 1.41 -15.67
N LYS A 221 13.44 2.63 -16.20
CA LYS A 221 12.70 2.96 -17.44
C LYS A 221 13.19 2.18 -18.65
N ASN A 222 14.49 1.88 -18.73
CA ASN A 222 15.10 1.18 -19.86
C ASN A 222 14.94 -0.36 -19.81
N ILE A 223 14.72 -0.91 -18.61
CA ILE A 223 14.76 -2.36 -18.36
C ILE A 223 13.37 -2.91 -18.03
N LEU A 224 12.59 -2.16 -17.26
CA LEU A 224 11.37 -2.65 -16.63
C LEU A 224 10.13 -2.35 -17.48
N PRO A 225 9.10 -3.22 -17.43
CA PRO A 225 7.80 -2.91 -17.99
C PRO A 225 7.18 -1.65 -17.35
N CYS A 226 6.36 -0.94 -18.11
CA CYS A 226 5.71 0.32 -17.66
C CYS A 226 4.84 0.16 -16.40
N ALA A 227 4.44 -1.06 -16.04
CA ALA A 227 3.66 -1.33 -14.84
C ALA A 227 4.51 -1.69 -13.61
N HIS A 228 5.84 -1.70 -13.72
CA HIS A 228 6.70 -2.16 -12.64
C HIS A 228 6.74 -1.16 -11.48
N GLU A 229 6.61 -1.67 -10.26
CA GLU A 229 6.50 -0.87 -9.04
C GLU A 229 7.69 0.07 -8.83
N ASN A 230 8.93 -0.40 -9.00
CA ASN A 230 10.13 0.45 -8.85
C ASN A 230 10.12 1.68 -9.78
N LEU A 231 9.76 1.51 -11.06
CA LEU A 231 9.66 2.62 -12.02
C LEU A 231 8.68 3.69 -11.53
N ILE A 232 7.51 3.26 -11.07
CA ILE A 232 6.46 4.13 -10.54
C ILE A 232 6.94 4.81 -9.25
N ASN A 233 7.58 4.07 -8.36
CA ASN A 233 8.08 4.58 -7.09
C ASN A 233 9.16 5.64 -7.29
N ASP A 234 10.17 5.39 -8.12
CA ASP A 234 11.23 6.37 -8.40
C ASP A 234 10.66 7.64 -9.03
N PHE A 235 9.70 7.49 -9.96
CA PHE A 235 9.00 8.64 -10.54
C PHE A 235 8.23 9.44 -9.48
N ASN A 236 7.45 8.76 -8.64
CA ASN A 236 6.69 9.41 -7.57
C ASN A 236 7.61 10.13 -6.58
N ARG A 237 8.77 9.55 -6.24
CA ARG A 237 9.76 10.18 -5.35
C ARG A 237 10.31 11.48 -5.93
N ILE A 238 10.55 11.53 -7.23
CA ILE A 238 10.98 12.76 -7.91
C ILE A 238 9.89 13.84 -7.80
N ILE A 239 8.62 13.49 -8.06
CA ILE A 239 7.49 14.42 -7.96
C ILE A 239 7.29 14.89 -6.51
N ASP A 240 7.37 13.97 -5.54
CA ASP A 240 7.22 14.29 -4.12
C ASP A 240 8.31 15.25 -3.63
N ILE A 241 9.55 15.14 -4.12
CA ILE A 241 10.59 16.12 -3.80
C ILE A 241 10.21 17.50 -4.33
N PHE A 242 9.81 17.61 -5.60
CA PHE A 242 9.40 18.90 -6.14
C PHE A 242 8.27 19.54 -5.33
N LYS A 243 7.28 18.74 -4.91
CA LYS A 243 6.21 19.20 -4.00
C LYS A 243 6.75 19.69 -2.66
N LYS A 244 7.71 18.97 -2.07
CA LYS A 244 8.36 19.34 -0.80
C LYS A 244 9.19 20.62 -0.92
N THR A 245 9.80 20.90 -2.07
CA THR A 245 10.56 22.13 -2.31
C THR A 245 9.70 23.29 -2.80
N GLY A 246 8.41 23.05 -3.07
CA GLY A 246 7.47 24.06 -3.59
C GLY A 246 7.64 24.35 -5.09
N GLU A 247 8.28 23.45 -5.81
CA GLU A 247 8.56 23.53 -7.25
C GLU A 247 7.48 22.81 -8.08
N ASP A 248 6.21 23.10 -7.81
CA ASP A 248 5.07 22.42 -8.47
C ASP A 248 5.09 22.58 -10.00
N ASP A 249 5.57 23.72 -10.51
CA ASP A 249 5.74 23.97 -11.94
C ASP A 249 6.79 23.03 -12.57
N ASN A 250 7.92 22.78 -11.87
CA ASN A 250 8.95 21.84 -12.32
C ASN A 250 8.44 20.39 -12.29
N ALA A 251 7.60 20.06 -11.30
CA ALA A 251 6.94 18.76 -11.23
C ALA A 251 5.99 18.56 -12.42
N LEU A 252 5.17 19.57 -12.72
CA LEU A 252 4.23 19.54 -13.84
C LEU A 252 4.97 19.45 -15.19
N GLU A 253 6.04 20.22 -15.39
CA GLU A 253 6.88 20.14 -16.59
C GLU A 253 7.50 18.74 -16.73
N TYR A 254 7.99 18.16 -15.63
CA TYR A 254 8.56 16.82 -15.65
C TYR A 254 7.51 15.75 -15.99
N CYS A 255 6.30 15.84 -15.42
CA CYS A 255 5.17 14.98 -15.78
C CYS A 255 4.80 15.12 -17.26
N GLN A 256 4.70 16.35 -17.79
CA GLN A 256 4.38 16.60 -19.20
C GLN A 256 5.45 16.01 -20.13
N LYS A 257 6.73 16.18 -19.80
CA LYS A 257 7.84 15.59 -20.55
C LYS A 257 7.72 14.06 -20.63
N MET A 258 7.48 13.41 -19.48
CA MET A 258 7.31 11.96 -19.44
C MET A 258 6.06 11.50 -20.19
N LEU A 259 4.96 12.25 -20.11
CA LEU A 259 3.73 11.94 -20.85
C LEU A 259 3.97 12.00 -22.37
N ILE A 260 4.64 13.04 -22.86
CA ILE A 260 4.97 13.19 -24.29
C ILE A 260 5.88 12.04 -24.75
N GLU A 261 6.89 11.67 -23.95
CA GLU A 261 7.78 10.54 -24.24
C GLU A 261 7.00 9.23 -24.38
N GLN A 262 6.04 8.95 -23.49
CA GLN A 262 5.21 7.75 -23.56
C GLN A 262 4.26 7.76 -24.78
N LEU A 263 3.63 8.90 -25.08
CA LEU A 263 2.73 9.04 -26.23
C LEU A 263 3.46 8.86 -27.58
N ASN A 264 4.72 9.27 -27.66
CA ASN A 264 5.55 9.12 -28.86
C ASN A 264 6.00 7.67 -29.10
N ASN A 265 6.03 6.83 -28.07
CA ASN A 265 6.52 5.44 -28.13
C ASN A 265 5.42 4.41 -28.53
N GLU A 266 4.36 4.84 -29.23
CA GLU A 266 3.18 4.03 -29.65
C GLU A 266 2.40 3.32 -28.53
N GLN A 267 2.84 3.41 -27.27
CA GLN A 267 2.11 2.93 -26.10
C GLN A 267 1.17 4.01 -25.56
N GLN A 268 0.14 4.36 -26.34
CA GLN A 268 -0.75 5.49 -26.03
C GLN A 268 -1.51 5.36 -24.69
N SER A 269 -1.70 4.15 -24.18
CA SER A 269 -2.30 3.91 -22.87
C SER A 269 -1.62 2.74 -22.19
N ASN A 270 -0.75 3.04 -21.21
CA ASN A 270 -0.16 2.07 -20.31
C ASN A 270 -0.37 2.51 -18.86
N ILE A 271 -0.11 1.60 -17.91
CA ILE A 271 -0.33 1.87 -16.47
C ILE A 271 0.53 3.06 -16.00
N PHE A 272 1.74 3.23 -16.56
CA PHE A 272 2.62 4.35 -16.23
C PHE A 272 1.99 5.71 -16.60
N VAL A 273 1.34 5.81 -17.77
CA VAL A 273 0.60 7.02 -18.15
C VAL A 273 -0.48 7.36 -17.12
N GLY A 274 -1.18 6.36 -16.57
CA GLY A 274 -2.12 6.56 -15.47
C GLY A 274 -1.47 7.19 -14.24
N HIS A 275 -0.27 6.73 -13.86
CA HIS A 275 0.49 7.32 -12.75
C HIS A 275 1.01 8.73 -13.04
N ILE A 276 1.50 9.00 -14.26
CA ILE A 276 1.90 10.35 -14.66
C ILE A 276 0.72 11.32 -14.53
N VAL A 277 -0.43 10.95 -15.10
CA VAL A 277 -1.63 11.78 -15.06
C VAL A 277 -2.14 11.96 -13.61
N LYS A 278 -2.07 10.91 -12.78
CA LYS A 278 -2.38 11.03 -11.34
C LYS A 278 -1.47 12.08 -10.67
N ASN A 279 -0.16 12.00 -10.88
CA ASN A 279 0.81 12.93 -10.30
C ASN A 279 0.63 14.36 -10.82
N MET A 280 0.16 14.56 -12.05
CA MET A 280 -0.27 15.89 -12.52
C MET A 280 -1.43 16.44 -11.69
N GLY A 281 -2.35 15.57 -11.25
CA GLY A 281 -3.42 15.94 -10.33
C GLY A 281 -2.92 16.30 -8.93
N ASP A 282 -1.87 15.61 -8.46
CA ASP A 282 -1.22 15.87 -7.17
C ASP A 282 -0.51 17.24 -7.07
N VAL A 283 -0.05 17.78 -8.22
CA VAL A 283 0.67 19.07 -8.31
C VAL A 283 -0.17 20.18 -8.94
N ALA A 284 -1.42 19.90 -9.29
CA ALA A 284 -2.30 20.89 -9.90
C ALA A 284 -2.63 22.02 -8.91
N GLN A 285 -2.48 23.27 -9.37
CA GLN A 285 -2.72 24.45 -8.52
C GLN A 285 -4.19 24.62 -8.13
N ASN A 286 -5.13 24.09 -8.92
CA ASN A 286 -6.56 24.16 -8.66
C ASN A 286 -7.18 22.77 -8.49
N VAL A 287 -8.07 22.64 -7.50
CA VAL A 287 -8.80 21.41 -7.19
C VAL A 287 -9.65 20.92 -8.37
N THR A 288 -10.22 21.81 -9.18
CA THR A 288 -10.99 21.40 -10.36
C THR A 288 -10.13 20.71 -11.43
N GLU A 289 -8.92 21.21 -11.64
CA GLU A 289 -7.93 20.61 -12.54
C GLU A 289 -7.40 19.30 -11.95
N SER A 290 -7.12 19.28 -10.64
CA SER A 290 -6.75 18.08 -9.91
C SER A 290 -7.79 16.96 -10.13
N ILE A 291 -9.07 17.22 -9.83
CA ILE A 291 -10.17 16.26 -10.07
C ILE A 291 -10.21 15.79 -11.53
N SER A 292 -9.99 16.69 -12.49
CA SER A 292 -9.95 16.34 -13.92
C SER A 292 -8.83 15.34 -14.23
N TYR A 293 -7.62 15.57 -13.73
CA TYR A 293 -6.49 14.64 -13.89
C TYR A 293 -6.75 13.31 -13.21
N TYR A 294 -7.18 13.28 -11.94
CA TYR A 294 -7.49 12.03 -11.26
C TYR A 294 -8.58 11.23 -11.97
N ARG A 295 -9.62 11.89 -12.50
CA ARG A 295 -10.66 11.20 -13.29
C ARG A 295 -10.10 10.60 -14.58
N LYS A 296 -9.18 11.30 -15.27
CA LYS A 296 -8.49 10.75 -16.46
C LYS A 296 -7.62 9.55 -16.07
N ALA A 297 -6.88 9.63 -14.98
CA ALA A 297 -6.06 8.53 -14.45
C ALA A 297 -6.93 7.32 -14.08
N LEU A 298 -8.07 7.55 -13.42
CA LEU A 298 -9.03 6.50 -13.07
C LEU A 298 -9.54 5.75 -14.31
N VAL A 299 -9.89 6.46 -15.39
CA VAL A 299 -10.33 5.82 -16.64
C VAL A 299 -9.23 4.90 -17.20
N ILE A 300 -7.98 5.34 -17.17
CA ILE A 300 -6.84 4.51 -17.63
C ILE A 300 -6.70 3.27 -16.75
N PHE A 301 -6.73 3.44 -15.43
CA PHE A 301 -6.64 2.32 -14.49
C PHE A 301 -7.80 1.34 -14.66
N GLU A 302 -9.05 1.79 -14.79
CA GLU A 302 -10.20 0.90 -14.99
C GLU A 302 -10.16 0.14 -16.32
N GLN A 303 -9.49 0.68 -17.34
CA GLN A 303 -9.33 0.02 -18.64
C GLN A 303 -8.22 -1.04 -18.64
N LEU A 304 -7.13 -0.80 -17.91
CA LEU A 304 -5.91 -1.60 -18.01
C LEU A 304 -5.70 -2.54 -16.82
N LEU A 305 -6.26 -2.21 -15.67
CA LEU A 305 -6.11 -2.97 -14.43
C LEU A 305 -7.37 -3.78 -14.13
N ASN A 306 -7.22 -4.80 -13.29
CA ASN A 306 -8.37 -5.47 -12.74
C ASN A 306 -9.19 -4.47 -11.92
N PRO A 307 -10.53 -4.59 -11.90
CA PRO A 307 -11.39 -3.68 -11.13
C PRO A 307 -11.09 -3.62 -9.63
N THR A 308 -10.35 -4.61 -9.14
CA THR A 308 -9.94 -4.84 -7.75
C THR A 308 -8.51 -4.40 -7.43
N ASP A 309 -7.76 -3.89 -8.41
CA ASP A 309 -6.39 -3.44 -8.16
C ASP A 309 -6.36 -2.24 -7.21
N LEU A 310 -5.44 -2.29 -6.26
CA LEU A 310 -5.33 -1.31 -5.17
C LEU A 310 -5.11 0.11 -5.71
N VAL A 311 -4.38 0.27 -6.82
CA VAL A 311 -4.16 1.58 -7.46
C VAL A 311 -5.48 2.24 -7.87
N THR A 312 -6.40 1.47 -8.45
CA THR A 312 -7.74 1.95 -8.83
C THR A 312 -8.54 2.35 -7.60
N ILE A 313 -8.47 1.56 -6.52
CA ILE A 313 -9.13 1.84 -5.25
C ILE A 313 -8.60 3.14 -4.63
N TYR A 314 -7.28 3.31 -4.53
CA TYR A 314 -6.68 4.52 -3.99
C TYR A 314 -7.01 5.75 -4.84
N CYS A 315 -7.04 5.61 -6.17
CA CYS A 315 -7.47 6.71 -7.06
C CYS A 315 -8.93 7.15 -6.78
N LEU A 316 -9.85 6.22 -6.50
CA LEU A 316 -11.23 6.55 -6.11
C LEU A 316 -11.27 7.29 -4.76
N ILE A 317 -10.46 6.88 -3.79
CA ILE A 317 -10.37 7.52 -2.47
C ILE A 317 -9.80 8.94 -2.62
N ASP A 318 -8.75 9.11 -3.42
CA ASP A 318 -8.14 10.42 -3.69
C ASP A 318 -9.17 11.38 -4.32
N ILE A 319 -9.95 10.92 -5.31
CA ILE A 319 -11.05 11.70 -5.91
C ILE A 319 -12.12 12.05 -4.88
N SER A 320 -12.51 11.09 -4.03
CA SER A 320 -13.50 11.33 -2.96
C SER A 320 -13.03 12.44 -2.02
N HIS A 321 -11.77 12.37 -1.58
CA HIS A 321 -11.19 13.35 -0.69
C HIS A 321 -11.12 14.75 -1.32
N LEU A 322 -10.80 14.85 -2.62
CA LEU A 322 -10.84 16.12 -3.35
C LEU A 322 -12.25 16.72 -3.40
N TYR A 323 -13.28 15.92 -3.70
CA TYR A 323 -14.67 16.38 -3.67
C TYR A 323 -15.12 16.79 -2.26
N TRP A 324 -14.69 16.06 -1.23
CA TRP A 324 -14.99 16.41 0.16
C TRP A 324 -14.38 17.76 0.55
N LYS A 325 -13.13 18.04 0.15
CA LYS A 325 -12.48 19.35 0.32
C LYS A 325 -13.23 20.48 -0.39
N CYS A 326 -13.88 20.20 -1.51
CA CYS A 326 -14.73 21.15 -2.22
C CYS A 326 -16.15 21.28 -1.65
N HIS A 327 -16.47 20.63 -0.52
CA HIS A 327 -17.82 20.55 0.05
C HIS A 327 -18.86 19.91 -0.90
N MET A 328 -18.41 19.16 -1.90
CA MET A 328 -19.27 18.40 -2.83
C MET A 328 -19.50 17.00 -2.27
N PHE A 329 -20.24 16.94 -1.16
CA PHE A 329 -20.33 15.73 -0.34
C PHE A 329 -21.03 14.55 -1.02
N ASP A 330 -22.01 14.79 -1.90
CA ASP A 330 -22.69 13.72 -2.63
C ASP A 330 -21.75 13.00 -3.61
N ASP A 331 -20.91 13.75 -4.33
CA ASP A 331 -19.89 13.19 -5.21
C ASP A 331 -18.80 12.47 -4.41
N ALA A 332 -18.32 13.09 -3.32
CA ALA A 332 -17.37 12.47 -2.41
C ALA A 332 -17.87 11.11 -1.90
N LEU A 333 -19.12 11.07 -1.45
CA LEU A 333 -19.77 9.85 -0.96
C LEU A 333 -19.86 8.77 -2.05
N ASN A 334 -20.21 9.14 -3.27
CA ASN A 334 -20.32 8.21 -4.40
C ASN A 334 -18.98 7.52 -4.69
N TYR A 335 -17.88 8.28 -4.77
CA TYR A 335 -16.55 7.71 -4.98
C TYR A 335 -16.08 6.85 -3.80
N GLN A 336 -16.36 7.28 -2.56
CA GLN A 336 -15.96 6.53 -1.37
C GLN A 336 -16.70 5.19 -1.23
N LEU A 337 -18.00 5.16 -1.55
CA LEU A 337 -18.79 3.93 -1.56
C LEU A 337 -18.31 2.95 -2.63
N LYS A 338 -17.94 3.44 -3.81
CA LYS A 338 -17.32 2.62 -4.86
C LYS A 338 -15.99 2.03 -4.43
N ALA A 339 -15.15 2.82 -3.74
CA ALA A 339 -13.89 2.34 -3.19
C ALA A 339 -14.13 1.22 -2.15
N LEU A 340 -15.07 1.43 -1.23
CA LEU A 340 -15.41 0.44 -0.19
C LEU A 340 -15.94 -0.88 -0.79
N ASP A 341 -16.82 -0.83 -1.78
CA ASP A 341 -17.34 -2.04 -2.46
C ASP A 341 -16.22 -2.85 -3.10
N LYS A 342 -15.25 -2.18 -3.74
CA LYS A 342 -14.07 -2.84 -4.33
C LYS A 342 -13.17 -3.41 -3.23
N GLN A 343 -12.89 -2.67 -2.16
CA GLN A 343 -12.07 -3.14 -1.04
C GLN A 343 -12.65 -4.41 -0.40
N GLN A 344 -13.97 -4.46 -0.16
CA GLN A 344 -14.63 -5.62 0.45
C GLN A 344 -14.58 -6.89 -0.39
N LYS A 345 -14.34 -6.78 -1.71
CA LYS A 345 -14.17 -7.93 -2.62
C LYS A 345 -12.76 -8.51 -2.58
N VAL A 346 -11.78 -7.76 -2.09
CA VAL A 346 -10.35 -8.08 -2.20
C VAL A 346 -9.73 -8.34 -0.83
N LEU A 347 -10.10 -7.52 0.13
CA LEU A 347 -9.51 -7.51 1.46
C LEU A 347 -10.36 -8.34 2.41
N HIS A 348 -9.70 -8.96 3.38
CA HIS A 348 -10.42 -9.58 4.51
C HIS A 348 -11.22 -8.53 5.26
N ALA A 349 -12.37 -8.91 5.81
CA ALA A 349 -13.33 -7.98 6.41
C ALA A 349 -12.73 -7.10 7.52
N GLU A 350 -11.66 -7.55 8.19
CA GLU A 350 -10.96 -6.90 9.29
C GLU A 350 -9.79 -5.98 8.84
N HIS A 351 -9.58 -5.81 7.54
CA HIS A 351 -8.45 -5.05 7.00
C HIS A 351 -8.55 -3.56 7.37
N SER A 352 -7.43 -2.94 7.77
CA SER A 352 -7.37 -1.53 8.19
C SER A 352 -7.93 -0.55 7.16
N GLU A 353 -7.65 -0.78 5.88
CA GLU A 353 -8.19 0.01 4.76
C GLU A 353 -9.72 0.05 4.72
N ILE A 354 -10.41 -1.03 5.11
CA ILE A 354 -11.88 -1.05 5.19
C ILE A 354 -12.34 -0.14 6.33
N VAL A 355 -11.64 -0.15 7.47
CA VAL A 355 -11.94 0.73 8.62
C VAL A 355 -11.80 2.19 8.21
N LEU A 356 -10.69 2.56 7.57
CA LEU A 356 -10.45 3.93 7.10
C LEU A 356 -11.51 4.38 6.10
N SER A 357 -11.92 3.50 5.17
CA SER A 357 -12.97 3.84 4.22
C SER A 357 -14.33 4.04 4.88
N LEU A 358 -14.69 3.21 5.86
CA LEU A 358 -15.91 3.36 6.65
C LEU A 358 -15.89 4.67 7.45
N GLU A 359 -14.75 5.01 8.03
CA GLU A 359 -14.55 6.26 8.77
C GLU A 359 -14.71 7.48 7.84
N ASN A 360 -14.09 7.46 6.66
CA ASN A 360 -14.24 8.52 5.66
C ASN A 360 -15.70 8.72 5.24
N ILE A 361 -16.45 7.63 5.05
CA ILE A 361 -17.90 7.71 4.78
C ILE A 361 -18.64 8.35 5.96
N GLY A 362 -18.31 7.94 7.19
CA GLY A 362 -18.87 8.53 8.41
C GLY A 362 -18.60 10.03 8.49
N ARG A 363 -17.37 10.47 8.21
CA ARG A 363 -16.98 11.89 8.14
C ARG A 363 -17.77 12.64 7.07
N ILE A 364 -17.93 12.08 5.87
CA ILE A 364 -18.73 12.70 4.81
C ILE A 364 -20.19 12.90 5.27
N TYR A 365 -20.83 11.87 5.83
CA TYR A 365 -22.20 11.99 6.36
C TYR A 365 -22.30 13.00 7.52
N TYR A 366 -21.29 13.04 8.39
CA TYR A 366 -21.20 14.01 9.48
C TYR A 366 -21.18 15.44 8.92
N ASN A 367 -20.35 15.71 7.90
CA ASN A 367 -20.31 17.00 7.21
C ASN A 367 -21.62 17.35 6.47
N MET A 368 -22.36 16.35 6.00
CA MET A 368 -23.71 16.50 5.44
C MET A 368 -24.80 16.74 6.49
N GLN A 369 -24.45 16.74 7.79
CA GLN A 369 -25.39 16.79 8.92
C GLN A 369 -26.36 15.60 8.97
N LYS A 370 -26.00 14.48 8.32
CA LYS A 370 -26.73 13.21 8.38
C LYS A 370 -26.17 12.36 9.52
N TRP A 371 -26.36 12.84 10.74
CA TRP A 371 -25.72 12.30 11.95
C TRP A 371 -26.03 10.82 12.23
N GLN A 372 -27.23 10.36 11.88
CA GLN A 372 -27.62 8.95 12.03
C GLN A 372 -26.80 8.03 11.12
N ASP A 373 -26.63 8.42 9.86
CA ASP A 373 -25.80 7.69 8.89
C ASP A 373 -24.33 7.74 9.32
N ALA A 374 -23.84 8.92 9.74
CA ALA A 374 -22.49 9.09 10.26
C ALA A 374 -22.21 8.14 11.44
N PHE A 375 -23.11 8.12 12.41
CA PHE A 375 -23.03 7.24 13.57
C PHE A 375 -23.01 5.76 13.18
N TYR A 376 -23.86 5.35 12.23
CA TYR A 376 -23.87 3.98 11.71
C TYR A 376 -22.50 3.58 11.14
N TYR A 377 -21.90 4.43 10.31
CA TYR A 377 -20.60 4.13 9.70
C TYR A 377 -19.45 4.16 10.72
N PHE A 378 -19.44 5.08 11.68
CA PHE A 378 -18.45 5.08 12.76
C PHE A 378 -18.55 3.84 13.65
N LYS A 379 -19.77 3.41 14.00
CA LYS A 379 -19.99 2.15 14.72
C LYS A 379 -19.53 0.94 13.92
N LYS A 380 -19.80 0.93 12.61
CA LYS A 380 -19.34 -0.15 11.73
C LYS A 380 -17.82 -0.20 11.65
N ALA A 381 -17.16 0.95 11.53
CA ALA A 381 -15.70 1.05 11.57
C ALA A 381 -15.13 0.53 12.89
N LEU A 382 -15.71 0.92 14.03
CA LEU A 382 -15.29 0.45 15.36
C LEU A 382 -15.43 -1.07 15.50
N ASN A 383 -16.58 -1.64 15.11
CA ASN A 383 -16.80 -3.09 15.20
C ASN A 383 -15.80 -3.86 14.33
N THR A 384 -15.48 -3.36 13.14
CA THR A 384 -14.46 -3.97 12.27
C THR A 384 -13.07 -3.89 12.90
N LEU A 385 -12.76 -2.78 13.57
CA LEU A 385 -11.50 -2.57 14.26
C LEU A 385 -11.35 -3.50 15.49
N GLU A 386 -12.41 -3.66 16.29
CA GLU A 386 -12.42 -4.51 17.49
C GLU A 386 -12.24 -6.01 17.17
N LEU A 387 -12.69 -6.45 15.99
CA LEU A 387 -12.45 -7.82 15.51
C LEU A 387 -10.98 -8.07 15.14
N ASN A 388 -10.20 -7.02 14.87
CA ASN A 388 -8.78 -7.13 14.51
C ASN A 388 -7.90 -7.23 15.77
N ILE A 389 -7.35 -8.42 16.04
CA ILE A 389 -6.59 -8.76 17.26
C ILE A 389 -5.28 -7.94 17.44
N LYS A 390 -4.87 -7.15 16.44
CA LYS A 390 -3.72 -6.23 16.50
C LYS A 390 -4.17 -4.77 16.30
N THR A 391 -4.93 -4.24 17.24
CA THR A 391 -5.42 -2.86 17.18
C THR A 391 -4.35 -1.84 17.57
N ASP A 392 -4.18 -0.82 16.72
CA ASP A 392 -3.53 0.43 17.10
C ASP A 392 -4.47 1.19 18.05
N ARG A 393 -4.05 1.40 19.30
CA ARG A 393 -4.89 2.06 20.32
C ARG A 393 -5.34 3.45 19.88
N ASN A 394 -4.52 4.14 19.08
CA ASN A 394 -4.81 5.51 18.64
C ASN A 394 -6.05 5.56 17.74
N ASN A 395 -6.19 4.62 16.81
CA ASN A 395 -7.34 4.56 15.90
C ASN A 395 -8.64 4.25 16.65
N LEU A 396 -8.55 3.43 17.72
CA LEU A 396 -9.70 3.09 18.54
C LEU A 396 -10.20 4.29 19.33
N GLU A 397 -9.30 5.05 19.95
CA GLU A 397 -9.64 6.28 20.68
C GLU A 397 -10.23 7.35 19.75
N GLU A 398 -9.70 7.51 18.54
CA GLU A 398 -10.21 8.47 17.56
C GLU A 398 -11.65 8.15 17.12
N ILE A 399 -11.93 6.90 16.74
CA ILE A 399 -13.29 6.50 16.32
C ILE A 399 -14.28 6.62 17.48
N GLN A 400 -13.88 6.25 18.70
CA GLN A 400 -14.73 6.43 19.90
C GLN A 400 -15.05 7.92 20.14
N SER A 401 -14.07 8.80 19.99
CA SER A 401 -14.26 10.25 20.08
C SER A 401 -15.26 10.77 19.02
N LEU A 402 -15.14 10.30 17.77
CA LEU A 402 -16.06 10.65 16.68
C LEU A 402 -17.50 10.19 16.98
N ILE A 403 -17.66 9.00 17.55
CA ILE A 403 -18.97 8.47 17.97
C ILE A 403 -19.59 9.38 19.04
N THR A 404 -18.86 9.68 20.12
CA THR A 404 -19.35 10.55 21.21
C THR A 404 -19.67 11.96 20.71
N LEU A 405 -18.86 12.51 19.80
CA LEU A 405 -19.13 13.80 19.18
C LEU A 405 -20.43 13.77 18.37
N THR A 406 -20.64 12.72 17.58
CA THR A 406 -21.84 12.54 16.76
C THR A 406 -23.09 12.37 17.62
N GLU A 407 -23.01 11.62 18.73
CA GLU A 407 -24.10 11.48 19.72
C GLU A 407 -24.50 12.84 20.29
N ARG A 408 -23.54 13.66 20.72
CA ARG A 408 -23.82 15.01 21.24
C ARG A 408 -24.50 15.90 20.21
N GLN A 409 -24.11 15.82 18.93
CA GLN A 409 -24.77 16.59 17.86
C GLN A 409 -26.21 16.12 17.64
N MET A 410 -26.46 14.81 17.68
CA MET A 410 -27.82 14.26 17.61
C MET A 410 -28.68 14.75 18.77
N GLU A 411 -28.18 14.67 20.01
CA GLU A 411 -28.89 15.16 21.21
C GLU A 411 -29.20 16.65 21.11
N LYS A 412 -28.23 17.47 20.70
CA LYS A 412 -28.41 18.91 20.53
C LYS A 412 -29.48 19.22 19.47
N HIS A 413 -29.44 18.55 18.32
CA HIS A 413 -30.43 18.74 17.26
C HIS A 413 -31.84 18.30 17.69
N ILE A 414 -31.95 17.21 18.47
CA ILE A 414 -33.21 16.77 19.06
C ILE A 414 -33.75 17.85 20.02
N GLN A 415 -32.90 18.37 20.90
CA GLN A 415 -33.26 19.41 21.86
C GLN A 415 -33.73 20.70 21.16
N GLU A 416 -33.01 21.17 20.14
CA GLU A 416 -33.39 22.34 19.33
C GLU A 416 -34.75 22.13 18.62
N ARG A 417 -35.03 20.91 18.14
CA ARG A 417 -36.32 20.57 17.53
C ARG A 417 -37.46 20.55 18.55
N TYR A 418 -37.22 20.07 19.77
CA TYR A 418 -38.18 20.15 20.86
C TYR A 418 -38.45 21.60 21.26
N GLU A 419 -37.42 22.43 21.41
CA GLU A 419 -37.55 23.84 21.79
C GLU A 419 -38.33 24.65 20.73
N THR A 420 -38.02 24.46 19.45
CA THR A 420 -38.76 25.11 18.34
C THR A 420 -40.22 24.67 18.28
N THR A 421 -40.52 23.37 18.46
CA THR A 421 -41.92 22.91 18.51
C THR A 421 -42.67 23.44 19.74
N THR A 422 -42.06 23.48 20.92
CA THR A 422 -42.69 24.10 22.10
C THR A 422 -42.91 25.60 21.92
N ASN A 423 -41.98 26.34 21.31
CA ASN A 423 -42.14 27.77 21.06
C ASN A 423 -43.23 28.07 20.03
N VAL A 424 -43.38 27.24 18.98
CA VAL A 424 -44.48 27.34 18.02
C VAL A 424 -45.83 27.04 18.69
N VAL A 425 -45.90 26.01 19.53
CA VAL A 425 -47.14 25.68 20.27
C VAL A 425 -47.50 26.79 21.28
N VAL A 426 -46.53 27.35 22.00
CA VAL A 426 -46.76 28.46 22.94
C VAL A 426 -47.17 29.74 22.20
N ASN A 427 -46.59 30.05 21.05
CA ASN A 427 -46.99 31.22 20.25
C ASN A 427 -48.37 31.04 19.60
N ASN A 428 -48.72 29.83 19.14
CA ASN A 428 -50.06 29.53 18.62
C ASN A 428 -51.13 29.55 19.73
N ASN A 429 -50.77 29.20 20.98
CA ASN A 429 -51.68 29.32 22.11
C ASN A 429 -51.84 30.77 22.60
N LYS A 430 -50.82 31.61 22.42
CA LYS A 430 -50.91 33.07 22.67
C LYS A 430 -51.75 33.80 21.60
N SER A 431 -51.65 33.43 20.32
CA SER A 431 -52.50 34.02 19.27
C SER A 431 -53.96 33.57 19.38
N ASN A 432 -54.22 32.33 19.83
CA ASN A 432 -55.58 31.83 20.06
C ASN A 432 -56.24 32.36 21.35
N THR A 433 -55.51 33.04 22.24
CA THR A 433 -56.09 33.67 23.43
C THR A 433 -56.49 35.14 23.20
N GLU A 434 -56.16 35.74 22.05
CA GLU A 434 -56.58 37.11 21.69
C GLU A 434 -57.80 37.19 20.75
N ILE A 435 -58.31 36.07 20.25
CA ILE A 435 -59.53 36.04 19.41
C ILE A 435 -60.66 35.33 20.16
N GLY A 436 -61.44 36.11 20.89
CA GLY A 436 -62.63 35.65 21.57
C GLY A 436 -63.78 35.31 20.61
N ALA A 437 -64.38 34.14 20.88
CA ALA A 437 -65.79 33.77 20.67
C ALA A 437 -66.43 33.91 19.28
N ARG A 438 -66.60 32.77 18.58
CA ARG A 438 -67.91 32.13 18.29
C ARG A 438 -67.76 30.88 17.39
N GLU A 439 -68.42 29.80 17.81
CA GLU A 439 -69.16 28.75 17.06
C GLU A 439 -68.72 28.48 15.60
N ASP A 440 -68.29 27.29 15.19
CA ASP A 440 -69.07 26.04 15.12
C ASP A 440 -68.14 24.87 14.75
N ILE A 441 -68.40 23.69 15.31
CA ILE A 441 -67.64 22.45 15.12
C ILE A 441 -68.19 21.68 13.91
N PRO A 442 -67.31 21.03 13.11
CA PRO A 442 -67.57 19.63 12.82
C PRO A 442 -66.37 18.74 13.18
N THR A 443 -66.68 17.72 13.97
CA THR A 443 -65.89 16.53 14.29
C THR A 443 -65.26 15.90 13.06
N ILE A 444 -63.92 15.75 13.08
CA ILE A 444 -63.22 14.65 12.41
C ILE A 444 -62.29 13.99 13.43
N THR A 445 -62.40 12.67 13.44
CA THR A 445 -61.97 11.67 14.41
C THR A 445 -60.47 11.58 14.62
N ALA A 446 -60.08 11.35 15.87
CA ALA A 446 -58.76 10.95 16.29
C ALA A 446 -58.42 9.54 15.79
N GLU A 447 -57.38 9.42 14.98
CA GLU A 447 -56.58 8.19 14.85
C GLU A 447 -55.09 8.57 14.85
N THR A 448 -54.48 8.55 16.02
CA THR A 448 -53.02 8.38 16.15
C THR A 448 -52.74 7.46 17.33
N ASN A 449 -52.92 6.15 17.09
CA ASN A 449 -52.22 5.13 17.84
C ASN A 449 -50.90 4.84 17.10
N LEU A 450 -49.78 5.30 17.65
CA LEU A 450 -48.47 4.70 17.41
C LEU A 450 -47.75 4.63 18.76
N PRO A 451 -47.46 3.42 19.28
CA PRO A 451 -46.80 3.25 20.57
C PRO A 451 -45.32 3.61 20.46
N MET A 452 -44.88 4.60 21.23
CA MET A 452 -43.48 4.79 21.56
C MET A 452 -42.98 3.59 22.36
N THR A 453 -42.12 2.78 21.76
CA THR A 453 -41.22 1.90 22.49
C THR A 453 -39.79 2.33 22.19
N MET A 454 -39.18 2.98 23.18
CA MET A 454 -37.74 3.24 23.23
C MET A 454 -37.01 1.95 23.60
N PRO A 455 -36.00 1.49 22.86
CA PRO A 455 -35.04 0.52 23.39
C PRO A 455 -34.02 1.27 24.24
N SER A 456 -34.07 1.04 25.56
CA SER A 456 -33.04 1.41 26.50
C SER A 456 -31.75 0.62 26.22
N TYR A 457 -30.68 1.28 25.79
CA TYR A 457 -29.34 0.71 25.82
C TYR A 457 -28.44 1.52 26.76
N LEU A 458 -28.64 1.30 28.06
CA LEU A 458 -27.65 1.54 29.09
C LEU A 458 -27.72 0.40 30.12
N SER A 459 -26.54 -0.11 30.49
CA SER A 459 -26.21 -1.11 31.51
C SER A 459 -26.25 -2.61 31.13
N LYS A 460 -25.12 -3.13 30.67
CA LYS A 460 -24.13 -3.85 31.50
C LYS A 460 -22.85 -4.15 30.73
#